data_AF-A0A6B3HCI4-F1
#
_entry.id   AF-A0A6B3HCI4-F1
#
_cell.length_a   1.000
_cell.length_b   1.000
_cell.length_c   1.000
_cell.angle_alpha   90.00
_cell.angle_beta   90.00
_cell.angle_gamma   90.00
#
_symmetry.space_group_name_H-M   'P 1'
#
loop_
_entity.id
_entity.type
_entity.pdbx_description
1 polymer ?
#
loop_
_entity_poly.entity_id
_entity_poly.type
_entity_poly.pdbx_seq_one_letter_code
_entity_poly.pdbx_strand_id
1 'polypeptide(L)' 'MDAVTQVPAPVNEPVHSYAPGSPERARLEVKLKELADNPIDLPMTIGGEKRMGGGER' A
#
# COMPACT_ATOMS: atom_id res chain seq x y z
N MET A 1 27.70 -1.82 17.30
CA MET A 1 27.50 -2.71 16.13
C MET A 1 28.69 -2.46 15.24
N ASP A 2 29.71 -3.31 15.31
CA ASP A 2 30.95 -3.12 14.53
C ASP A 2 30.87 -3.97 13.26
N ALA A 3 30.24 -3.41 12.22
CA ALA A 3 30.11 -4.02 10.91
C ALA A 3 30.00 -2.97 9.81
N VAL A 4 30.57 -3.23 8.64
CA VAL A 4 30.28 -2.47 7.41
C VAL A 4 29.15 -3.20 6.69
N THR A 5 27.92 -2.72 6.87
CA THR A 5 26.75 -3.32 6.21
C THR A 5 26.63 -2.83 4.77
N GLN A 6 26.43 -3.75 3.83
CA GLN A 6 25.95 -3.40 2.50
C GLN A 6 24.47 -3.76 2.39
N VAL A 7 23.71 -2.86 1.78
CA VAL A 7 22.32 -3.13 1.42
C VAL A 7 22.27 -4.16 0.27
N PRO A 8 21.19 -4.93 0.13
CA PRO A 8 21.00 -5.80 -1.03
C PRO A 8 21.08 -5.00 -2.34
N ALA A 9 21.66 -5.61 -3.39
CA ALA A 9 21.64 -5.02 -4.71
C ALA A 9 20.17 -4.92 -5.21
N PRO A 10 19.75 -3.76 -5.75
CA PRO A 10 18.38 -3.60 -6.23
C PRO A 10 18.12 -4.44 -7.48
N VAL A 11 16.95 -5.04 -7.57
CA VAL A 11 16.43 -5.72 -8.76
C VAL A 11 15.00 -5.25 -9.05
N ASN A 12 14.58 -5.34 -10.31
CA ASN A 12 13.21 -4.98 -10.68
C ASN A 12 12.22 -5.98 -10.07
N GLU A 13 11.12 -5.48 -9.50
CA GLU A 13 10.02 -6.32 -9.05
C GLU A 13 9.27 -6.91 -10.27
N PRO A 14 8.97 -8.21 -10.30
CA PRO A 14 8.25 -8.84 -11.40
C PRO A 14 6.84 -8.28 -11.59
N VAL A 15 6.41 -8.12 -12.85
CA VAL A 15 5.02 -7.78 -13.17
C VAL A 15 4.16 -9.04 -13.07
N HIS A 16 3.13 -9.00 -12.23
CA HIS A 16 2.15 -10.07 -12.13
C HIS A 16 1.16 -10.03 -13.30
N SER A 17 0.67 -11.21 -13.73
CA SER A 17 -0.27 -11.32 -14.86
C SER A 17 -1.73 -11.16 -14.45
N TYR A 18 -2.09 -11.49 -13.20
CA TYR A 18 -3.48 -11.53 -12.72
C TYR A 18 -4.40 -12.38 -13.62
N ALA A 19 -3.86 -13.47 -14.17
CA ALA A 19 -4.62 -14.40 -14.99
C ALA A 19 -5.84 -14.96 -14.22
N PRO A 20 -6.91 -15.39 -14.91
CA PRO A 20 -8.04 -16.07 -14.27
C PRO A 20 -7.59 -17.25 -13.39
N GLY A 21 -8.10 -17.32 -12.16
CA GLY A 21 -7.73 -18.36 -11.18
C GLY A 21 -6.40 -18.14 -10.45
N SER A 22 -5.63 -17.10 -10.79
CA SER A 22 -4.38 -16.79 -10.10
C SER A 22 -4.63 -16.29 -8.66
N PRO A 23 -3.74 -16.62 -7.71
CA PRO A 23 -3.91 -16.21 -6.32
C PRO A 23 -3.77 -14.68 -6.14
N GLU A 24 -2.97 -14.01 -6.96
CA GLU A 24 -2.86 -12.54 -6.95
C GLU A 24 -4.14 -11.84 -7.39
N ARG A 25 -4.87 -12.42 -8.36
CA ARG A 25 -6.18 -11.88 -8.77
C ARG A 25 -7.21 -12.04 -7.66
N ALA A 26 -7.25 -13.20 -6.99
CA ALA A 26 -8.15 -13.40 -5.87
C ALA A 26 -7.90 -12.40 -4.73
N ARG A 27 -6.62 -12.14 -4.38
CA ARG A 27 -6.26 -11.11 -3.38
C ARG A 27 -6.68 -9.70 -3.82
N LEU A 28 -6.53 -9.37 -5.10
CA LEU A 28 -6.91 -8.08 -5.66
C LEU A 28 -8.44 -7.86 -5.56
N GLU A 29 -9.23 -8.84 -6.01
CA GLU A 29 -10.69 -8.75 -6.00
C GLU A 29 -11.24 -8.59 -4.57
N VAL A 30 -10.68 -9.33 -3.60
CA VAL A 30 -11.02 -9.17 -2.17
C VAL A 30 -10.73 -7.75 -1.70
N LYS A 31 -9.54 -7.20 -2.00
CA LYS A 31 -9.17 -5.87 -1.52
C LYS A 31 -9.98 -4.75 -2.18
N LEU A 32 -10.30 -4.89 -3.46
CA LEU A 32 -11.17 -3.95 -4.17
C LEU A 32 -12.54 -3.87 -3.51
N LYS A 33 -13.16 -5.02 -3.21
CA LYS A 33 -14.44 -5.06 -2.51
C LYS A 33 -14.35 -4.42 -1.12
N GLU A 34 -13.34 -4.80 -0.34
CA GLU A 34 -13.13 -4.24 1.00
C GLU A 34 -13.03 -2.71 0.97
N LEU A 35 -12.24 -2.14 0.07
CA LEU A 35 -12.05 -0.69 0.00
C LEU A 35 -13.28 0.04 -0.54
N ALA A 36 -14.02 -0.57 -1.48
CA ALA A 36 -15.24 0.01 -2.01
C ALA A 36 -16.36 0.07 -0.94
N ASP A 37 -16.47 -0.97 -0.11
CA ASP A 37 -17.51 -1.08 0.91
C ASP A 37 -17.17 -0.26 2.18
N ASN A 38 -15.92 0.17 2.37
CA ASN A 38 -15.45 0.84 3.58
C ASN A 38 -14.71 2.15 3.26
N PRO A 39 -15.41 3.23 2.87
CA PRO A 39 -14.80 4.54 2.71
C PRO A 39 -14.21 5.02 4.04
N ILE A 40 -13.02 5.61 3.97
CA ILE A 40 -12.31 6.17 5.13
C ILE A 40 -11.99 7.64 4.91
N ASP A 41 -11.79 8.37 6.01
CA ASP A 41 -11.15 9.67 5.93
C ASP A 41 -9.71 9.54 5.42
N LEU A 42 -9.27 10.51 4.61
CA LEU A 42 -7.90 10.61 4.12
C LEU A 42 -7.18 11.76 4.84
N PRO A 43 -6.73 11.57 6.09
CA PRO A 43 -6.06 12.60 6.86
C PRO A 43 -4.66 12.87 6.32
N MET A 44 -4.17 14.06 6.60
CA MET A 44 -2.74 14.37 6.49
C MET A 44 -1.96 13.61 7.57
N THR A 45 -0.69 13.29 7.31
CA THR A 45 0.23 12.76 8.33
C THR A 45 1.35 13.77 8.56
N ILE A 46 1.33 14.47 9.70
CA ILE A 46 2.28 15.55 10.05
C ILE A 46 3.01 15.15 11.33
N GLY A 47 4.32 14.99 11.25
CA GLY A 47 5.13 14.53 12.39
C GLY A 47 4.74 13.14 12.92
N GLY A 48 4.12 12.30 12.08
CA GLY A 48 3.60 10.99 12.46
C GLY A 48 2.15 11.01 12.98
N GLU A 49 1.57 12.17 13.23
CA GLU A 49 0.18 12.30 13.67
C GLU A 49 -0.78 12.47 12.48
N LYS A 50 -1.89 11.72 12.51
CA LYS A 50 -2.95 11.82 11.51
C LYS A 50 -3.97 12.88 11.92
N ARG A 51 -4.24 13.85 11.04
CA ARG A 51 -5.24 14.92 11.29
C ARG A 51 -5.92 15.40 10.01
N MET A 52 -7.18 15.80 10.14
CA MET A 52 -7.94 16.42 9.05
C MET A 52 -7.49 17.86 8.81
N GLY A 53 -7.63 18.33 7.57
CA GLY A 53 -7.37 19.72 7.20
C GLY A 53 -8.50 20.66 7.66
N GLY A 54 -8.21 21.97 7.70
CA GLY A 54 -9.18 23.01 8.04
C GLY A 54 -9.88 23.65 6.84
N GLY A 55 -9.85 23.02 5.66
CA GLY A 55 -10.49 23.55 4.45
C GLY A 55 -12.01 23.61 4.58
N GLU A 56 -12.64 24.56 3.87
CA GLU A 56 -14.09 24.60 3.73
C GLU A 56 -14.60 23.39 2.94
N ARG A 57 -15.84 22.96 3.23
CA ARG A 57 -16.50 21.82 2.59
C ARG A 57 -17.10 22.20 1.25
#